data_AF-A0A8S9G4V0-F1
#
_entry.id   AF-A0A8S9G4V0-F1
#
_cell.length_a   1.000
_cell.length_b   1.000
_cell.length_c   1.000
_cell.angle_alpha   90.00
_cell.angle_beta   90.00
_cell.angle_gamma   90.00
#
_symmetry.space_group_name_H-M   'P 1'
#
loop_
_entity.id
_entity.type
_entity.pdbx_description
1 polymer ?
#
loop_
_entity_poly.entity_id
_entity_poly.type
_entity_poly.pdbx_seq_one_letter_code
_entity_poly.pdbx_strand_id
1 'polypeptide(L)'
;MVSLTATILKSSLFSPFTQSTTHGFPTNPITRPLNPAPHTLTVTANVSRKPQNMIPKIPPARQNLYQPFRPPSSPVPPQFRSLDSAGKIEILAGRLALWFEYAPLISSLYAEGLTPPNIEELTGISSIEQNRLIVGTKVRDSIAQSLHEPELIAAFDTGGAELLYEIRLLSTTQRVAAATYIIDRSFDSKKAQDLARAIKDYPSRRGDVGWVDFDYNLPGDCLAFLYYRQSRENKNPSEQRTSMLQLALDAAESEKAKKKLEKELHGGIFNFWLKS
;
A
#
# COMPACT_ATOMS: atom_id res chain seq x y z
N MET A 1 -1.86 13.32 -68.86
CA MET A 1 -0.61 12.53 -68.68
C MET A 1 0.16 13.22 -67.57
N VAL A 2 0.45 12.65 -66.41
CA VAL A 2 0.81 11.28 -66.05
C VAL A 2 0.16 10.94 -64.70
N SER A 3 -0.47 9.76 -64.67
CA SER A 3 -0.97 9.07 -63.48
C SER A 3 0.19 8.37 -62.79
N LEU A 4 0.25 8.39 -61.45
CA LEU A 4 0.99 7.38 -60.69
C LEU A 4 0.32 7.15 -59.33
N THR A 5 -0.13 5.91 -59.22
CA THR A 5 -0.87 5.24 -58.15
C THR A 5 -0.01 5.00 -56.91
N ALA A 6 -0.55 5.30 -55.72
CA ALA A 6 0.02 4.84 -54.46
C ALA A 6 -0.77 3.63 -53.94
N THR A 7 -0.05 2.52 -53.82
CA THR A 7 -0.54 1.16 -53.55
C THR A 7 -0.89 0.94 -52.08
N ILE A 8 -2.06 0.34 -51.85
CA ILE A 8 -2.53 -0.18 -50.56
C ILE A 8 -1.71 -1.41 -50.17
N LEU A 9 -1.11 -1.41 -48.97
CA LEU A 9 -0.57 -2.61 -48.33
C LEU A 9 -1.37 -2.91 -47.06
N LYS A 10 -2.25 -3.91 -47.19
CA LYS A 10 -2.83 -4.67 -46.08
C LYS A 10 -1.78 -5.69 -45.62
N SER A 11 -1.49 -5.74 -44.33
CA SER A 11 -0.84 -6.90 -43.70
C SER A 11 -1.59 -7.28 -42.42
N SER A 12 -2.60 -8.10 -42.62
CA SER A 12 -3.14 -8.99 -41.60
C SER A 12 -2.20 -10.18 -41.42
N LEU A 13 -1.61 -10.33 -40.24
CA LEU A 13 -0.99 -11.59 -39.81
C LEU A 13 -1.62 -12.00 -38.48
N PHE A 14 -2.71 -12.76 -38.61
CA PHE A 14 -3.17 -13.69 -37.60
C PHE A 14 -2.09 -14.76 -37.40
N SER A 15 -1.73 -15.02 -36.14
CA SER A 15 -0.99 -16.22 -35.74
C SER A 15 -1.87 -17.00 -34.75
N PRO A 16 -2.06 -18.32 -34.95
CA PRO A 16 -2.92 -19.13 -34.11
C PRO A 16 -2.22 -19.49 -32.79
N PHE A 17 -2.88 -19.21 -31.67
CA PHE A 17 -2.49 -19.69 -30.35
C PHE A 17 -2.84 -21.18 -30.25
N THR A 18 -1.83 -22.04 -30.32
CA THR A 18 -1.96 -23.48 -30.13
C THR A 18 -1.96 -23.82 -28.64
N GLN A 19 -2.99 -24.55 -28.20
CA GLN A 19 -3.08 -25.14 -26.87
C GLN A 19 -2.07 -26.27 -26.74
N SER A 20 -1.16 -26.19 -25.78
CA SER A 20 -0.28 -27.29 -25.38
C SER A 20 -0.80 -27.95 -24.11
N THR A 21 -1.27 -29.18 -24.27
CA THR A 21 -1.61 -30.18 -23.27
C THR A 21 -0.46 -30.42 -22.28
N THR A 22 -0.70 -30.18 -20.99
CA THR A 22 0.21 -30.60 -19.90
C THR A 22 -0.20 -31.98 -19.39
N HIS A 23 0.74 -32.92 -19.49
CA HIS A 23 0.67 -34.25 -18.88
C HIS A 23 0.92 -34.18 -17.36
N GLY A 24 0.12 -35.00 -16.66
CA GLY A 24 0.09 -35.42 -15.25
C GLY A 24 1.24 -35.09 -14.30
N PHE A 25 0.86 -34.53 -13.15
CA PHE A 25 1.52 -34.74 -11.86
C PHE A 25 0.66 -35.65 -10.98
N PRO A 26 1.28 -36.52 -10.15
CA PRO A 26 0.56 -37.51 -9.36
C PRO A 26 -0.15 -36.90 -8.14
N THR A 27 -1.36 -37.39 -7.92
CA THR A 27 -2.25 -37.07 -6.79
C THR A 27 -1.76 -37.72 -5.50
N ASN A 28 -1.41 -36.90 -4.50
CA ASN A 28 -1.36 -37.34 -3.10
C ASN A 28 -2.67 -36.90 -2.41
N PRO A 29 -3.45 -37.81 -1.80
CA PRO A 29 -4.66 -37.45 -1.10
C PRO A 29 -4.31 -36.92 0.30
N ILE A 30 -4.49 -35.61 0.53
CA ILE A 30 -4.56 -35.05 1.87
C ILE A 30 -6.01 -35.15 2.33
N THR A 31 -6.27 -36.11 3.21
CA THR A 31 -7.51 -36.29 3.96
C THR A 31 -7.76 -35.07 4.84
N ARG A 32 -8.84 -34.34 4.55
CA ARG A 32 -9.39 -33.27 5.39
C ARG A 32 -10.27 -33.91 6.46
N PRO A 33 -10.01 -33.76 7.76
CA PRO A 33 -10.93 -34.27 8.77
C PRO A 33 -12.22 -33.43 8.79
N LEU A 34 -13.35 -34.15 8.78
CA LEU A 34 -14.71 -33.64 8.94
C LEU A 34 -14.88 -32.93 10.29
N ASN A 35 -15.62 -31.83 10.26
CA ASN A 35 -16.18 -31.13 11.42
C ASN A 35 -16.79 -32.11 12.44
N PRO A 36 -16.43 -32.07 13.73
CA PRO A 36 -17.23 -32.71 14.75
C PRO A 36 -18.50 -31.89 15.05
N ALA A 37 -19.62 -32.61 15.13
CA ALA A 37 -20.95 -32.14 15.46
C ALA A 37 -21.04 -31.46 16.85
N PRO A 38 -22.03 -30.59 17.09
CA PRO A 38 -22.17 -29.89 18.36
C PRO A 38 -22.53 -30.85 19.50
N HIS A 39 -21.77 -30.78 20.60
CA HIS A 39 -22.03 -31.51 21.82
C HIS A 39 -23.28 -30.97 22.54
N THR A 40 -24.34 -31.78 22.55
CA THR A 40 -25.51 -31.57 23.41
C THR A 40 -25.15 -31.99 24.83
N LEU A 41 -24.97 -31.04 25.74
CA LEU A 41 -24.81 -31.33 27.17
C LEU A 41 -26.20 -31.47 27.81
N THR A 42 -26.58 -32.71 28.09
CA THR A 42 -27.77 -33.05 28.87
C THR A 42 -27.50 -32.73 30.34
N VAL A 43 -28.05 -31.62 30.84
CA VAL A 43 -28.02 -31.26 32.26
C VAL A 43 -29.14 -32.00 32.98
N THR A 44 -28.79 -32.96 33.82
CA THR A 44 -29.69 -33.62 34.76
C THR A 44 -30.07 -32.66 35.89
N ALA A 45 -31.36 -32.35 35.99
CA ALA A 45 -31.92 -31.50 37.04
C ALA A 45 -32.15 -32.31 38.33
N ASN A 46 -31.39 -32.01 39.38
CA ASN A 46 -31.76 -32.39 40.75
C ASN A 46 -32.63 -31.30 41.36
N VAL A 47 -33.89 -31.66 41.64
CA VAL A 47 -34.87 -30.81 42.31
C VAL A 47 -34.56 -30.79 43.81
N SER A 48 -34.28 -29.60 44.36
CA SER A 48 -34.43 -29.34 45.79
C SER A 48 -35.12 -27.98 45.96
N ARG A 49 -36.33 -28.01 46.52
CA ARG A 49 -37.19 -26.86 46.78
C ARG A 49 -36.78 -26.18 48.09
N LYS A 50 -36.69 -24.85 48.11
CA LYS A 50 -37.01 -23.96 49.25
C LYS A 50 -37.19 -22.50 48.78
N PRO A 51 -37.91 -21.64 49.54
CA PRO A 51 -38.89 -20.71 48.99
C PRO A 51 -38.39 -19.29 48.66
N GLN A 52 -39.27 -18.59 47.93
CA GLN A 52 -39.18 -17.27 47.32
C GLN A 52 -38.70 -16.15 48.24
N ASN A 53 -37.72 -15.37 47.76
CA ASN A 53 -37.55 -13.96 48.12
C ASN A 53 -37.70 -13.12 46.84
N MET A 54 -38.58 -12.12 46.90
CA MET A 54 -38.84 -11.20 45.79
C MET A 54 -37.70 -10.19 45.63
N ILE A 55 -37.15 -10.06 44.43
CA ILE A 55 -36.22 -8.99 44.04
C ILE A 55 -36.70 -8.40 42.70
N PRO A 56 -36.73 -7.06 42.52
CA PRO A 56 -37.29 -6.41 41.33
C PRO A 56 -36.51 -6.74 40.06
N LYS A 57 -37.24 -6.94 38.96
CA LYS A 57 -36.74 -7.33 37.64
C LYS A 57 -36.02 -6.16 36.96
N ILE A 58 -34.74 -5.98 37.24
CA ILE A 58 -33.85 -5.15 36.42
C ILE A 58 -33.59 -5.94 35.13
N PRO A 59 -33.93 -5.44 33.93
CA PRO A 59 -33.61 -6.13 32.69
C PRO A 59 -32.08 -6.24 32.57
N PRO A 60 -31.52 -7.42 32.23
CA PRO A 60 -30.09 -7.58 32.13
C PRO A 60 -29.54 -6.61 31.07
N ALA A 61 -28.45 -5.93 31.42
CA ALA A 61 -27.70 -5.08 30.50
C ALA A 61 -27.45 -5.87 29.21
N ARG A 62 -27.88 -5.30 28.08
CA ARG A 62 -27.66 -5.89 26.76
C ARG A 62 -26.15 -6.13 26.62
N GLN A 63 -25.76 -7.39 26.53
CA GLN A 63 -24.40 -7.79 26.20
C GLN A 63 -24.02 -7.04 24.93
N ASN A 64 -22.97 -6.21 25.01
CA ASN A 64 -22.44 -5.49 23.86
C ASN A 64 -22.05 -6.54 22.81
N LEU A 65 -22.88 -6.70 21.77
CA LEU A 65 -22.53 -7.49 20.59
C LEU A 65 -21.19 -6.96 20.07
N TYR A 66 -20.28 -7.88 19.76
CA TYR A 66 -18.99 -7.55 19.16
C TYR A 66 -19.22 -6.68 17.93
N GLN A 67 -18.81 -5.41 18.03
CA GLN A 67 -18.71 -4.54 16.88
C GLN A 67 -17.31 -4.71 16.29
N PRO A 68 -17.19 -5.12 15.02
CA PRO A 68 -15.90 -5.10 14.33
C PRO A 68 -15.29 -3.70 14.45
N PHE A 69 -14.02 -3.61 14.85
CA PHE A 69 -13.32 -2.34 14.96
C PHE A 69 -13.40 -1.57 13.64
N ARG A 70 -14.07 -0.41 13.66
CA ARG A 70 -14.05 0.55 12.56
C ARG A 70 -13.09 1.66 12.95
N PRO A 71 -11.93 1.80 12.29
CA PRO A 71 -11.02 2.91 12.57
C PRO A 71 -11.76 4.23 12.35
N PRO A 72 -11.51 5.26 13.17
CA PRO A 72 -12.13 6.56 12.98
C PRO A 72 -11.85 7.07 11.56
N SER A 73 -12.88 7.62 10.92
CA SER A 73 -12.71 8.27 9.63
C SER A 73 -12.08 9.65 9.79
N SER A 74 -11.45 10.13 8.72
CA SER A 74 -10.99 11.51 8.66
C SER A 74 -12.19 12.45 8.84
N PRO A 75 -12.04 13.56 9.59
CA PRO A 75 -13.14 14.46 9.86
C PRO A 75 -13.63 15.12 8.57
N VAL A 76 -14.95 15.18 8.38
CA VAL A 76 -15.55 15.89 7.26
C VAL A 76 -15.26 17.39 7.40
N PRO A 77 -14.73 18.06 6.36
CA PRO A 77 -14.49 19.51 6.38
C PRO A 77 -15.76 20.30 6.73
N PRO A 78 -15.66 21.39 7.52
CA PRO A 78 -16.82 22.15 7.99
C PRO A 78 -17.81 22.54 6.89
N GLN A 79 -17.31 22.88 5.71
CA GLN A 79 -18.11 23.27 4.54
C GLN A 79 -19.04 22.17 4.02
N PHE A 80 -18.78 20.90 4.32
CA PHE A 80 -19.57 19.76 3.83
C PHE A 80 -20.40 19.06 4.92
N ARG A 81 -20.30 19.50 6.18
CA ARG A 81 -20.95 18.80 7.32
C ARG A 81 -22.47 18.84 7.30
N SER A 82 -23.06 19.88 6.71
CA SER A 82 -24.51 20.05 6.63
C SER A 82 -25.14 19.42 5.39
N LEU A 83 -24.33 18.84 4.48
CA LEU A 83 -24.83 18.20 3.27
C LEU A 83 -25.55 16.89 3.62
N ASP A 84 -26.65 16.63 2.92
CA ASP A 84 -27.31 15.33 2.89
C ASP A 84 -26.57 14.38 1.93
N SER A 85 -27.04 13.13 1.82
CA SER A 85 -26.39 12.12 0.97
C SER A 85 -26.34 12.55 -0.50
N ALA A 86 -27.40 13.20 -1.00
CA ALA A 86 -27.47 13.68 -2.38
C ALA A 86 -26.43 14.77 -2.66
N GLY A 87 -26.30 15.77 -1.78
CA GLY A 87 -25.27 16.81 -1.91
C GLY A 87 -23.85 16.25 -1.85
N LYS A 88 -23.59 15.24 -1.01
CA LYS A 88 -22.27 14.57 -0.96
C LYS A 88 -21.94 13.85 -2.27
N ILE A 89 -22.93 13.18 -2.86
CA ILE A 89 -22.80 12.51 -4.16
C ILE A 89 -22.50 13.53 -5.26
N GLU A 90 -23.18 14.68 -5.27
CA GLU A 90 -22.94 15.75 -6.25
C GLU A 90 -21.50 16.29 -6.18
N ILE A 91 -20.99 16.57 -4.97
CA ILE A 91 -19.59 17.00 -4.77
C ILE A 91 -18.60 15.95 -5.29
N LEU A 92 -18.85 14.67 -5.01
CA LEU A 92 -17.98 13.57 -5.47
C LEU A 92 -18.02 13.39 -6.99
N ALA A 93 -19.22 13.38 -7.58
CA ALA A 93 -19.41 13.21 -9.02
C ALA A 93 -18.77 14.36 -9.82
N GLY A 94 -18.89 15.60 -9.33
CA GLY A 94 -18.26 16.76 -9.94
C GLY A 94 -16.79 16.98 -9.55
N ARG A 95 -16.24 16.20 -8.61
CA ARG A 95 -14.90 16.42 -8.00
C ARG A 95 -14.71 17.86 -7.51
N LEU A 96 -15.74 18.41 -6.85
CA LEU A 96 -15.87 19.83 -6.49
C LEU A 96 -15.13 20.23 -5.20
N ALA A 97 -13.91 19.72 -5.01
CA ALA A 97 -12.98 20.10 -3.93
C ALA A 97 -11.59 19.50 -4.19
N LEU A 98 -10.62 19.78 -3.33
CA LEU A 98 -9.37 19.00 -3.33
C LEU A 98 -9.66 17.54 -2.93
N TRP A 99 -8.83 16.63 -3.41
CA TRP A 99 -9.07 15.19 -3.25
C TRP A 99 -9.20 14.74 -1.80
N PHE A 100 -8.42 15.36 -0.91
CA PHE A 100 -8.44 15.08 0.52
C PHE A 100 -9.60 15.76 1.26
N GLU A 101 -10.28 16.73 0.63
CA GLU A 101 -11.45 17.40 1.21
C GLU A 101 -12.75 16.65 0.91
N TYR A 102 -12.90 16.11 -0.30
CA TYR A 102 -14.07 15.29 -0.64
C TYR A 102 -13.92 13.82 -0.22
N ALA A 103 -12.70 13.30 -0.02
CA ALA A 103 -12.50 11.90 0.38
C ALA A 103 -13.21 11.50 1.71
N PRO A 104 -13.26 12.34 2.76
CA PRO A 104 -14.06 12.08 3.95
C PRO A 104 -15.56 11.86 3.67
N LEU A 105 -16.10 12.44 2.59
CA LEU A 105 -17.51 12.26 2.21
C LEU A 105 -17.81 10.81 1.83
N ILE A 106 -16.85 10.12 1.20
CA ILE A 106 -16.98 8.70 0.85
C ILE A 106 -17.20 7.87 2.13
N SER A 107 -16.41 8.14 3.18
CA SER A 107 -16.58 7.46 4.46
C SER A 107 -17.88 7.82 5.17
N SER A 108 -18.36 9.06 5.02
CA SER A 108 -19.68 9.46 5.52
C SER A 108 -20.79 8.68 4.82
N LEU A 109 -20.74 8.55 3.51
CA LEU A 109 -21.72 7.80 2.71
C LEU A 109 -21.71 6.30 3.08
N TYR A 110 -20.54 5.72 3.36
CA TYR A 110 -20.46 4.36 3.91
C TYR A 110 -21.18 4.21 5.24
N ALA A 111 -21.05 5.20 6.14
CA ALA A 111 -21.75 5.20 7.42
C ALA A 111 -23.27 5.37 7.27
N GLU A 112 -23.72 6.02 6.20
CA GLU A 112 -25.13 6.17 5.81
C GLU A 112 -25.69 4.93 5.09
N GLY A 113 -24.86 3.92 4.83
CA GLY A 113 -25.27 2.62 4.28
C GLY A 113 -25.03 2.45 2.78
N LEU A 114 -24.41 3.42 2.10
CA LEU A 114 -23.98 3.23 0.72
C LEU A 114 -22.78 2.28 0.65
N THR A 115 -22.78 1.42 -0.36
CA THR A 115 -21.66 0.51 -0.64
C THR A 115 -20.72 1.14 -1.68
N PRO A 116 -19.43 0.73 -1.75
CA PRO A 116 -18.51 1.24 -2.75
C PRO A 116 -19.01 1.12 -4.20
N PRO A 117 -19.63 0.00 -4.64
CA PRO A 117 -20.22 -0.09 -5.98
C PRO A 117 -21.34 0.93 -6.23
N ASN A 118 -22.19 1.21 -5.24
CA ASN A 118 -23.24 2.21 -5.37
C ASN A 118 -22.65 3.63 -5.54
N ILE A 119 -21.61 3.95 -4.77
CA ILE A 119 -20.91 5.25 -4.92
C ILE A 119 -20.24 5.35 -6.29
N GLU A 120 -19.64 4.26 -6.77
CA GLU A 120 -19.01 4.20 -8.09
C GLU A 120 -20.03 4.42 -9.22
N GLU A 121 -21.20 3.81 -9.13
CA GLU A 121 -22.29 4.03 -10.10
C GLU A 121 -22.77 5.49 -10.12
N LEU A 122 -22.88 6.12 -8.94
CA LEU A 122 -23.41 7.48 -8.82
C LEU A 122 -22.38 8.59 -9.10
N THR A 123 -21.09 8.31 -8.92
CA THR A 123 -20.03 9.34 -8.98
C THR A 123 -18.96 9.08 -10.04
N GLY A 124 -18.88 7.85 -10.56
CA GLY A 124 -17.80 7.41 -11.44
C GLY A 124 -16.45 7.16 -10.74
N ILE A 125 -16.37 7.34 -9.42
CA ILE A 125 -15.14 7.07 -8.64
C ILE A 125 -15.07 5.57 -8.35
N SER A 126 -14.09 4.88 -8.94
CA SER A 126 -13.98 3.43 -8.77
C SER A 126 -13.81 3.01 -7.31
N SER A 127 -14.28 1.84 -6.93
CA SER A 127 -14.13 1.30 -5.57
C SER A 127 -12.66 1.24 -5.10
N ILE A 128 -11.72 1.04 -6.04
CA ILE A 128 -10.27 1.06 -5.80
C ILE A 128 -9.80 2.49 -5.50
N GLU A 129 -10.24 3.46 -6.30
CA GLU A 129 -9.93 4.89 -6.12
C GLU A 129 -10.54 5.43 -4.81
N GLN A 130 -11.76 5.03 -4.46
CA GLN A 130 -12.40 5.36 -3.19
C GLN A 130 -11.52 4.96 -1.99
N ASN A 131 -11.04 3.70 -1.98
CA ASN A 131 -10.13 3.24 -0.92
C ASN A 131 -8.80 4.03 -0.92
N ARG A 132 -8.25 4.33 -2.10
CA ARG A 132 -7.02 5.11 -2.25
C ARG A 132 -7.18 6.51 -1.66
N LEU A 133 -8.26 7.22 -2.00
CA LEU A 133 -8.58 8.55 -1.52
C LEU A 133 -8.74 8.58 0.01
N ILE A 134 -9.51 7.64 0.57
CA ILE A 134 -9.74 7.54 2.01
C ILE A 134 -8.41 7.32 2.76
N VAL A 135 -7.63 6.34 2.32
CA VAL A 135 -6.38 5.98 3.01
C VAL A 135 -5.31 7.05 2.80
N GLY A 136 -5.19 7.59 1.59
CA GLY A 136 -4.28 8.71 1.29
C GLY A 136 -4.58 9.93 2.16
N THR A 137 -5.86 10.24 2.39
CA THR A 137 -6.27 11.34 3.27
C THR A 137 -5.82 11.10 4.69
N LYS A 138 -5.98 9.87 5.20
CA LYS A 138 -5.49 9.50 6.54
C LYS A 138 -3.97 9.62 6.68
N VAL A 139 -3.22 9.30 5.63
CA VAL A 139 -1.76 9.48 5.61
C VAL A 139 -1.42 10.97 5.61
N ARG A 140 -2.11 11.78 4.80
CA ARG A 140 -1.97 13.25 4.79
C ARG A 140 -2.26 13.86 6.17
N ASP A 141 -3.37 13.46 6.81
CA ASP A 141 -3.74 13.91 8.16
C ASP A 141 -2.67 13.53 9.20
N SER A 142 -2.11 12.32 9.08
CA SER A 142 -1.02 11.85 9.95
C SER A 142 0.24 12.70 9.79
N ILE A 143 0.56 13.17 8.57
CA ILE A 143 1.69 14.08 8.32
C ILE A 143 1.35 15.47 8.90
N ALA A 144 0.14 15.98 8.66
CA ALA A 144 -0.35 17.26 9.16
C ALA A 144 -0.31 17.40 10.68
N GLN A 145 -0.56 16.31 11.41
CA GLN A 145 -0.51 16.27 12.87
C GLN A 145 0.91 16.14 13.44
N SER A 146 1.90 15.91 12.57
CA SER A 146 3.31 15.73 12.96
C SER A 146 4.11 17.00 12.75
N LEU A 147 5.33 17.07 13.28
CA LEU A 147 6.28 18.11 12.88
C LEU A 147 6.72 17.85 11.43
N HIS A 148 6.48 18.82 10.54
CA HIS A 148 6.80 18.76 9.12
C HIS A 148 7.07 20.16 8.56
N GLU A 149 7.72 20.24 7.41
CA GLU A 149 7.90 21.50 6.68
C GLU A 149 6.57 22.01 6.12
N PRO A 150 6.24 23.31 6.23
CA PRO A 150 4.92 23.85 5.86
C PRO A 150 4.51 23.54 4.41
N GLU A 151 5.48 23.49 3.49
CA GLU A 151 5.25 23.28 2.05
C GLU A 151 5.02 21.81 1.68
N LEU A 152 5.41 20.87 2.56
CA LEU A 152 5.38 19.43 2.28
C LEU A 152 3.98 18.94 1.93
N ILE A 153 2.97 19.41 2.65
CA ILE A 153 1.59 18.94 2.47
C ILE A 153 0.97 19.52 1.20
N ALA A 154 1.27 20.78 0.90
CA ALA A 154 0.78 21.46 -0.30
C ALA A 154 1.29 20.77 -1.58
N ALA A 155 2.49 20.18 -1.54
CA ALA A 155 3.04 19.40 -2.65
C ALA A 155 2.17 18.19 -3.06
N PHE A 156 1.29 17.71 -2.18
CA PHE A 156 0.38 16.59 -2.44
C PHE A 156 -1.04 17.01 -2.84
N ASP A 157 -1.32 18.30 -2.99
CA ASP A 157 -2.68 18.78 -3.29
C ASP A 157 -3.16 18.32 -4.68
N THR A 158 -2.24 18.14 -5.64
CA THR A 158 -2.54 17.61 -6.99
C THR A 158 -1.90 16.23 -7.15
N GLY A 159 -2.70 15.18 -7.33
CA GLY A 159 -2.19 13.82 -7.59
C GLY A 159 -1.51 13.13 -6.39
N GLY A 160 -1.53 13.71 -5.19
CA GLY A 160 -0.83 13.14 -4.03
C GLY A 160 -1.47 11.87 -3.44
N ALA A 161 -2.74 11.59 -3.74
CA ALA A 161 -3.47 10.46 -3.16
C ALA A 161 -2.80 9.11 -3.42
N GLU A 162 -2.28 8.90 -4.63
CA GLU A 162 -1.60 7.66 -5.01
C GLU A 162 -0.23 7.51 -4.34
N LEU A 163 0.56 8.58 -4.26
CA LEU A 163 1.87 8.56 -3.60
C LEU A 163 1.72 8.28 -2.09
N LEU A 164 0.80 8.99 -1.44
CA LEU A 164 0.55 8.84 -0.01
C LEU A 164 -0.06 7.47 0.32
N TYR A 165 -0.83 6.89 -0.59
CA TYR A 165 -1.37 5.54 -0.42
C TYR A 165 -0.27 4.48 -0.30
N GLU A 166 0.84 4.61 -1.04
CA GLU A 166 1.91 3.61 -1.03
C GLU A 166 2.68 3.57 0.30
N ILE A 167 2.80 4.71 0.99
CA ILE A 167 3.48 4.81 2.29
C ILE A 167 2.56 4.54 3.49
N ARG A 168 1.32 4.09 3.27
CA ARG A 168 0.30 3.89 4.34
C ARG A 168 0.73 2.96 5.47
N LEU A 169 1.61 1.99 5.21
CA LEU A 169 2.06 0.99 6.18
C LEU A 169 3.19 1.49 7.09
N LEU A 170 3.75 2.66 6.80
CA LEU A 170 4.82 3.27 7.57
C LEU A 170 4.27 3.93 8.85
N SER A 171 5.12 4.06 9.87
CA SER A 171 4.81 4.85 11.06
C SER A 171 4.74 6.35 10.74
N THR A 172 4.17 7.14 11.63
CA THR A 172 4.02 8.60 11.44
C THR A 172 5.33 9.31 11.12
N THR A 173 6.40 9.08 11.90
CA THR A 173 7.72 9.66 11.65
C THR A 173 8.28 9.25 10.29
N GLN A 174 8.10 7.98 9.91
CA GLN A 174 8.56 7.46 8.61
C GLN A 174 7.75 8.02 7.45
N ARG A 175 6.46 8.31 7.62
CA ARG A 175 5.63 8.95 6.60
C ARG A 175 6.14 10.34 6.28
N VAL A 176 6.50 11.14 7.28
CA VAL A 176 7.07 12.49 7.06
C VAL A 176 8.38 12.39 6.28
N ALA A 177 9.32 11.53 6.73
CA ALA A 177 10.60 11.36 6.05
C ALA A 177 10.43 10.83 4.61
N ALA A 178 9.61 9.80 4.41
CA ALA A 178 9.37 9.22 3.09
C ALA A 178 8.63 10.19 2.14
N ALA A 179 7.65 10.94 2.65
CA ALA A 179 6.95 11.95 1.86
C ALA A 179 7.90 13.06 1.39
N THR A 180 8.77 13.54 2.28
CA THR A 180 9.81 14.53 1.94
C THR A 180 10.70 13.99 0.82
N TYR A 181 11.22 12.78 0.99
CA TYR A 181 12.08 12.13 0.01
C TYR A 181 11.39 11.90 -1.35
N ILE A 182 10.09 11.54 -1.35
CA ILE A 182 9.29 11.37 -2.56
C ILE A 182 9.18 12.67 -3.36
N ILE A 183 8.97 13.81 -2.68
CA ILE A 183 8.89 15.13 -3.32
C ILE A 183 10.26 15.54 -3.86
N ASP A 184 11.30 15.47 -3.04
CA ASP A 184 12.66 15.87 -3.39
C ASP A 184 13.20 15.12 -4.62
N ARG A 185 12.83 13.84 -4.77
CA ARG A 185 13.25 12.98 -5.88
C ARG A 185 12.20 12.82 -6.98
N SER A 186 11.05 13.49 -6.87
CA SER A 186 9.95 13.44 -7.84
C SER A 186 9.53 12.00 -8.19
N PHE A 187 9.26 11.20 -7.16
CA PHE A 187 8.90 9.79 -7.32
C PHE A 187 7.48 9.60 -7.87
N ASP A 188 7.32 8.57 -8.69
CA ASP A 188 6.03 8.04 -9.10
C ASP A 188 5.50 7.04 -8.06
N SER A 189 4.27 6.55 -8.26
CA SER A 189 3.64 5.59 -7.35
C SER A 189 4.45 4.31 -7.22
N LYS A 190 5.07 3.82 -8.29
CA LYS A 190 5.88 2.60 -8.25
C LYS A 190 7.14 2.78 -7.40
N LYS A 191 7.88 3.88 -7.56
CA LYS A 191 9.05 4.18 -6.74
C LYS A 191 8.66 4.46 -5.28
N ALA A 192 7.54 5.12 -5.03
CA ALA A 192 7.01 5.32 -3.68
C ALA A 192 6.67 3.98 -2.99
N GLN A 193 6.12 3.01 -3.74
CA GLN A 193 5.88 1.65 -3.26
C GLN A 193 7.18 0.92 -2.92
N ASP A 194 8.18 0.99 -3.80
CA ASP A 194 9.50 0.39 -3.55
C ASP A 194 10.18 1.01 -2.33
N LEU A 195 10.07 2.33 -2.16
CA LEU A 195 10.56 3.04 -0.98
C LEU A 195 9.87 2.56 0.31
N ALA A 196 8.54 2.50 0.31
CA ALA A 196 7.77 2.04 1.47
C ALA A 196 8.13 0.58 1.84
N ARG A 197 8.30 -0.28 0.82
CA ARG A 197 8.74 -1.65 1.00
C ARG A 197 10.15 -1.70 1.58
N ALA A 198 11.09 -0.91 1.06
CA ALA A 198 12.46 -0.87 1.52
C ALA A 198 12.55 -0.46 3.01
N ILE A 199 11.86 0.62 3.39
CA ILE A 199 11.80 1.09 4.79
C ILE A 199 11.22 0.00 5.70
N LYS A 200 10.15 -0.67 5.28
CA LYS A 200 9.50 -1.69 6.12
C LYS A 200 10.33 -2.97 6.25
N ASP A 201 11.03 -3.35 5.18
CA ASP A 201 11.86 -4.55 5.13
C ASP A 201 13.17 -4.37 5.91
N TYR A 202 13.74 -3.16 5.92
CA TYR A 202 15.08 -2.87 6.46
C TYR A 202 15.39 -3.46 7.85
N PRO A 203 14.53 -3.34 8.89
CA PRO A 203 14.82 -3.90 10.21
C PRO A 203 14.96 -5.42 10.23
N SER A 204 14.24 -6.12 9.34
CA SER A 204 14.26 -7.59 9.25
C SER A 204 15.53 -8.14 8.61
N ARG A 205 16.37 -7.27 8.04
CA ARG A 205 17.60 -7.60 7.30
C ARG A 205 18.86 -7.38 8.11
N ARG A 206 18.69 -7.22 9.43
CA ARG A 206 19.81 -7.16 10.35
C ARG A 206 20.64 -8.44 10.21
N GLY A 207 21.93 -8.27 9.93
CA GLY A 207 22.89 -9.35 9.71
C GLY A 207 23.27 -9.53 8.23
N ASP A 208 22.50 -8.96 7.30
CA ASP A 208 22.89 -8.92 5.89
C ASP A 208 24.18 -8.10 5.73
N VAL A 209 25.02 -8.51 4.78
CA VAL A 209 26.31 -7.84 4.51
C VAL A 209 26.07 -6.37 4.16
N GLY A 210 26.79 -5.48 4.83
CA GLY A 210 26.70 -4.03 4.60
C GLY A 210 25.53 -3.34 5.30
N TRP A 211 24.64 -4.06 6.00
CA TRP A 211 23.48 -3.47 6.70
C TRP A 211 23.85 -2.27 7.59
N VAL A 212 24.95 -2.39 8.35
CA VAL A 212 25.45 -1.34 9.26
C VAL A 212 25.94 -0.07 8.56
N ASP A 213 26.13 -0.10 7.23
CA ASP A 213 26.65 1.02 6.45
C ASP A 213 25.54 1.99 5.98
N PHE A 214 24.28 1.60 6.13
CA PHE A 214 23.09 2.37 5.73
C PHE A 214 22.30 2.79 6.97
N ASP A 215 21.74 3.99 7.01
CA ASP A 215 20.92 4.48 8.14
C ASP A 215 19.44 4.13 7.96
N TYR A 216 18.82 3.51 8.96
CA TYR A 216 17.38 3.20 8.95
C TYR A 216 16.49 4.45 9.00
N ASN A 217 16.97 5.54 9.61
CA ASN A 217 16.18 6.76 9.75
C ASN A 217 16.11 7.56 8.45
N LEU A 218 16.97 7.23 7.47
CA LEU A 218 17.02 7.88 6.17
C LEU A 218 16.30 6.98 5.14
N PRO A 219 15.18 7.44 4.55
CA PRO A 219 14.40 6.62 3.63
C PRO A 219 15.19 6.23 2.37
N GLY A 220 16.04 7.12 1.87
CA GLY A 220 16.94 6.88 0.74
C GLY A 220 18.00 5.83 1.04
N ASP A 221 18.57 5.79 2.25
CA ASP A 221 19.49 4.71 2.65
C ASP A 221 18.79 3.36 2.76
N CYS A 222 17.54 3.32 3.23
CA CYS A 222 16.74 2.09 3.22
C CYS A 222 16.55 1.57 1.79
N LEU A 223 16.20 2.45 0.85
CA LEU A 223 16.04 2.12 -0.56
C LEU A 223 17.37 1.72 -1.23
N ALA A 224 18.44 2.46 -0.93
CA ALA A 224 19.79 2.14 -1.39
C ALA A 224 20.23 0.75 -0.91
N PHE A 225 19.91 0.39 0.33
CA PHE A 225 20.21 -0.94 0.86
C PHE A 225 19.42 -2.05 0.16
N LEU A 226 18.15 -1.79 -0.21
CA LEU A 226 17.37 -2.73 -1.03
C LEU A 226 18.06 -2.99 -2.38
N TYR A 227 18.44 -1.94 -3.11
CA TYR A 227 19.14 -2.09 -4.40
C TYR A 227 20.53 -2.70 -4.24
N TYR A 228 21.25 -2.37 -3.16
CA TYR A 228 22.52 -2.99 -2.83
C TYR A 228 22.38 -4.51 -2.66
N ARG A 229 21.37 -4.98 -1.91
CA ARG A 229 21.11 -6.41 -1.74
C ARG A 229 20.80 -7.10 -3.07
N GLN A 230 19.92 -6.51 -3.89
CA GLN A 230 19.61 -7.03 -5.23
C GLN A 230 20.86 -7.09 -6.12
N SER A 231 21.75 -6.10 -6.02
CA SER A 231 23.02 -6.12 -6.76
C SER A 231 23.90 -7.33 -6.41
N ARG A 232 23.87 -7.78 -5.15
CA ARG A 232 24.66 -8.93 -4.66
C ARG A 232 24.11 -10.29 -5.06
N GLU A 233 22.85 -10.35 -5.47
CA GLU A 233 22.22 -11.54 -6.05
C GLU A 233 22.67 -11.78 -7.50
N ASN A 234 23.22 -10.74 -8.16
CA ASN A 234 23.74 -10.80 -9.51
C ASN A 234 25.20 -11.26 -9.54
N LYS A 235 25.63 -11.82 -10.68
CA LYS A 235 27.03 -12.21 -10.90
C LYS A 235 27.95 -11.00 -10.78
N ASN A 236 29.17 -11.23 -10.32
CA ASN A 236 30.21 -10.22 -10.23
C ASN A 236 31.41 -10.63 -11.11
N PRO A 237 31.71 -9.91 -12.21
CA PRO A 237 31.02 -8.72 -12.73
C PRO A 237 29.76 -9.04 -13.57
N SER A 238 28.77 -8.13 -13.58
CA SER A 238 27.66 -8.11 -14.56
C SER A 238 27.07 -6.70 -14.72
N GLU A 239 26.47 -6.42 -15.88
CA GLU A 239 25.80 -5.14 -16.13
C GLU A 239 24.62 -4.91 -15.17
N GLN A 240 23.87 -5.95 -14.85
CA GLN A 240 22.76 -5.88 -13.89
C GLN A 240 23.24 -5.48 -12.49
N ARG A 241 24.37 -6.03 -12.04
CA ARG A 241 24.97 -5.65 -10.75
C ARG A 241 25.37 -4.17 -10.76
N THR A 242 26.03 -3.72 -11.82
CA THR A 242 26.46 -2.33 -11.98
C THR A 242 25.28 -1.37 -11.98
N SER A 243 24.21 -1.68 -12.72
CA SER A 243 22.98 -0.87 -12.75
C SER A 243 22.32 -0.78 -11.37
N MET A 244 22.22 -1.89 -10.63
CA MET A 244 21.65 -1.88 -9.28
C MET A 244 22.50 -1.09 -8.29
N LEU A 245 23.83 -1.14 -8.40
CA LEU A 245 24.72 -0.33 -7.57
C LEU A 245 24.62 1.17 -7.89
N GLN A 246 24.41 1.54 -9.17
CA GLN A 246 24.17 2.93 -9.55
C GLN A 246 22.83 3.43 -9.00
N LEU A 247 21.77 2.62 -9.07
CA LEU A 247 20.48 2.95 -8.44
C LEU A 247 20.61 3.08 -6.92
N ALA A 248 21.39 2.19 -6.28
CA ALA A 248 21.68 2.30 -4.86
C ALA A 248 22.41 3.61 -4.53
N LEU A 249 23.38 4.01 -5.35
CA LEU A 249 24.17 5.22 -5.12
C LEU A 249 23.34 6.49 -5.32
N ASP A 250 22.47 6.51 -6.34
CA ASP A 250 21.53 7.61 -6.57
C ASP A 250 20.54 7.76 -5.40
N ALA A 251 20.08 6.65 -4.81
CA ALA A 251 19.16 6.68 -3.68
C ALA A 251 19.82 7.02 -2.33
N ALA A 252 21.11 6.76 -2.15
CA ALA A 252 21.77 6.89 -0.85
C ALA A 252 21.85 8.34 -0.36
N GLU A 253 21.51 8.56 0.92
CA GLU A 253 21.57 9.85 1.59
C GLU A 253 22.86 9.98 2.40
N SER A 254 23.24 8.95 3.16
CA SER A 254 24.40 9.01 4.06
C SER A 254 25.72 8.84 3.31
N GLU A 255 26.73 9.59 3.76
CA GLU A 255 28.10 9.48 3.24
C GLU A 255 28.71 8.09 3.50
N LYS A 256 28.24 7.40 4.54
CA LYS A 256 28.68 6.03 4.85
C LYS A 256 28.16 5.04 3.80
N ALA A 257 26.87 5.13 3.45
CA ALA A 257 26.26 4.33 2.40
C ALA A 257 26.91 4.60 1.03
N LYS A 258 27.08 5.88 0.66
CA LYS A 258 27.72 6.25 -0.60
C LYS A 258 29.13 5.68 -0.73
N LYS A 259 29.98 5.86 0.29
CA LYS A 259 31.36 5.28 0.29
C LYS A 259 31.37 3.77 0.16
N LYS A 260 30.43 3.08 0.83
CA LYS A 260 30.28 1.62 0.73
C LYS A 260 29.95 1.21 -0.72
N LEU A 261 29.00 1.90 -1.34
CA LEU A 261 28.55 1.63 -2.71
C LEU A 261 29.62 1.97 -3.75
N GLU A 262 30.30 3.11 -3.61
CA GLU A 262 31.42 3.50 -4.47
C GLU A 262 32.55 2.48 -4.43
N LYS A 263 32.89 1.95 -3.24
CA LYS A 263 33.90 0.90 -3.09
C LYS A 263 33.48 -0.38 -3.80
N GLU A 264 32.22 -0.76 -3.74
CA GLU A 264 31.68 -1.98 -4.38
C GLU A 264 31.53 -1.86 -5.90
N LEU A 265 31.33 -0.63 -6.39
CA LEU A 265 31.23 -0.30 -7.81
C LEU A 265 32.61 -0.24 -8.46
N HIS A 266 33.55 0.50 -7.86
CA HIS A 266 34.90 0.71 -8.43
C HIS A 266 35.90 -0.40 -8.03
N GLY A 267 35.71 -1.06 -6.89
CA GLY A 267 36.58 -2.15 -6.43
C GLY A 267 36.52 -3.40 -7.31
N GLY A 268 35.43 -3.59 -8.08
CA GLY A 268 35.35 -4.65 -9.10
C GLY A 268 36.20 -4.35 -10.34
N ILE A 269 36.30 -3.08 -10.73
CA ILE A 269 37.03 -2.62 -11.92
C ILE A 269 38.54 -2.83 -11.76
N PHE A 270 39.07 -2.58 -10.56
CA PHE A 270 40.50 -2.77 -10.28
C PHE A 270 40.94 -4.24 -10.36
N ASN A 271 40.06 -5.16 -9.95
CA ASN A 271 40.34 -6.60 -10.02
C ASN A 271 40.23 -7.18 -11.44
N PHE A 272 39.52 -6.52 -12.35
CA PHE A 272 39.42 -6.89 -13.75
C PHE A 272 40.74 -6.62 -14.51
N TRP A 273 41.40 -5.50 -14.21
CA TRP A 273 42.71 -5.13 -14.77
C TRP A 273 43.89 -5.92 -14.20
N LEU A 274 43.76 -6.51 -13.00
CA LEU A 274 44.78 -7.36 -12.39
C LEU A 274 44.72 -8.84 -12.82
N LYS A 275 43.67 -9.23 -13.55
CA LYS A 275 43.46 -10.60 -14.04
C LYS A 275 43.49 -10.75 -15.57
N SER A 276 43.77 -9.67 -16.29
CA SER A 276 44.02 -9.65 -17.75
C SER A 276 45.51 -9.45 -18.00
#